data_AF-A0A5A7NUI7-F1
#
_entry.id   AF-A0A5A7NUI7-F1
#
_cell.length_a   1.000
_cell.length_b   1.000
_cell.length_c   1.000
_cell.angle_alpha   90.00
_cell.angle_beta   90.00
_cell.angle_gamma   90.00
#
_symmetry.space_group_name_H-M   'P 1'
#
loop_
_entity.id
_entity.type
_entity.pdbx_description
1 polymer ?
#
loop_
_entity_poly.entity_id
_entity_poly.type
_entity_poly.pdbx_seq_one_letter_code
_entity_poly.pdbx_strand_id
1 'polypeptide(L)'
;MPESDVARRAAALASEDGGMRPQQQEPPGLTGRMDPVPDHGEETWTGHGRLAGLKALVTGGDSGIGRAVAIAYAREGADVALNYLPEEEPDARDTARWIEEAGRAAVLVPGDLREEDACGRIVEAAVEGLDGLNILVNNAGYHWARGEAGLKGLRTADLERAVRTNLYGTLWVTRAALGHLGRGDCIINTTSLQAYQPSVTMVDYAATKAALNNVTANLAAELGPEGIRVNAVAPGPVWTPLQPATKEPEAVAKMGRDTPLGRIGQPAELAGAYVFLASPREASYVSGTVLGVTGGLPVF
;
A
#
# COMPACT_ATOMS: atom_id res chain seq x y z
N MET A 1 -10.83 -26.28 -10.78
CA MET A 1 -9.64 -25.55 -11.25
C MET A 1 -8.52 -25.80 -10.26
N PRO A 2 -7.26 -26.00 -10.67
CA PRO A 2 -6.16 -26.07 -9.72
C PRO A 2 -6.08 -24.74 -8.94
N GLU A 3 -5.72 -24.83 -7.67
CA GLU A 3 -5.40 -23.67 -6.83
C GLU A 3 -4.26 -22.87 -7.47
N SER A 4 -4.36 -21.54 -7.48
CA SER A 4 -3.33 -20.70 -8.10
C SER A 4 -2.00 -20.84 -7.34
N ASP A 5 -0.88 -20.70 -8.06
CA ASP A 5 0.44 -20.78 -7.44
C ASP A 5 0.63 -19.71 -6.35
N VAL A 6 0.01 -18.53 -6.51
CA VAL A 6 -0.02 -17.45 -5.52
C VAL A 6 -0.76 -17.89 -4.25
N ALA A 7 -1.96 -18.46 -4.39
CA ALA A 7 -2.74 -18.93 -3.23
C ALA A 7 -2.03 -20.05 -2.48
N ARG A 8 -1.42 -21.00 -3.22
CA ARG A 8 -0.64 -22.10 -2.65
C ARG A 8 0.59 -21.60 -1.90
N ARG A 9 1.34 -20.64 -2.45
CA ARG A 9 2.50 -20.02 -1.76
C ARG A 9 2.06 -19.27 -0.51
N ALA A 10 1.00 -18.47 -0.60
CA ALA A 10 0.47 -17.75 0.55
C ALA A 10 0.03 -18.69 1.68
N ALA A 11 -0.64 -19.79 1.35
CA ALA A 11 -1.00 -20.83 2.32
C ALA A 11 0.23 -21.52 2.94
N ALA A 12 1.28 -21.78 2.15
CA ALA A 12 2.50 -22.41 2.63
C ALA A 12 3.33 -21.52 3.59
N LEU A 13 3.13 -20.20 3.56
CA LEU A 13 3.80 -19.25 4.47
C LEU A 13 3.07 -19.11 5.81
N ALA A 14 1.77 -19.41 5.86
CA ALA A 14 1.00 -19.37 7.08
C ALA A 14 1.30 -20.60 7.97
N SER A 15 1.12 -20.46 9.29
CA SER A 15 1.10 -21.61 10.19
C SER A 15 -0.12 -22.51 9.90
N GLU A 16 -0.12 -23.74 10.43
CA GLU A 16 -1.23 -24.70 10.23
C GLU A 16 -2.61 -24.14 10.63
N ASP A 17 -2.63 -23.20 11.58
CA ASP A 17 -3.84 -22.52 12.05
C ASP A 17 -4.14 -21.20 11.29
N GLY A 18 -3.45 -20.92 10.18
CA GLY A 18 -3.67 -19.76 9.31
C GLY A 18 -2.98 -18.47 9.74
N GLY A 19 -2.27 -18.49 10.87
CA GLY A 19 -1.56 -17.35 11.45
C GLY A 19 -0.11 -17.21 11.00
N MET A 20 0.68 -16.52 11.83
CA MET A 20 2.12 -16.30 11.63
C MET A 20 2.90 -16.59 12.91
N ARG A 21 4.23 -16.71 12.80
CA ARG A 21 5.08 -16.83 13.99
C ARG A 21 5.12 -15.50 14.76
N PRO A 22 5.04 -15.53 16.11
CA PRO A 22 5.16 -14.33 16.93
C PRO A 22 6.54 -13.71 16.71
N GLN A 23 6.57 -12.41 16.40
CA GLN A 23 7.80 -11.65 16.19
C GLN A 23 7.53 -10.16 16.39
N GLN A 24 8.60 -9.40 16.65
CA GLN A 24 8.52 -7.98 16.94
C GLN A 24 9.67 -7.23 16.27
N GLN A 25 9.39 -6.02 15.82
CA GLN A 25 10.37 -5.06 15.32
C GLN A 25 10.04 -3.66 15.87
N GLU A 26 10.88 -2.66 15.61
CA GLU A 26 10.50 -1.26 15.83
C GLU A 26 10.09 -0.60 14.51
N PRO A 27 9.16 0.37 14.51
CA PRO A 27 8.77 1.07 13.30
C PRO A 27 9.98 1.73 12.60
N PRO A 28 10.02 1.70 11.25
CA PRO A 28 8.95 1.20 10.38
C PRO A 28 8.95 -0.33 10.17
N GLY A 29 10.01 -1.02 10.59
CA GLY A 29 10.23 -2.44 10.36
C GLY A 29 10.96 -2.70 9.04
N LEU A 30 11.53 -3.90 8.88
CA LEU A 30 12.18 -4.34 7.64
C LEU A 30 11.70 -5.72 7.22
N THR A 31 11.49 -5.87 5.92
CA THR A 31 11.08 -7.10 5.21
C THR A 31 12.08 -8.21 5.46
N GLY A 32 13.38 -7.94 5.30
CA GLY A 32 14.44 -8.93 5.51
C GLY A 32 14.58 -9.45 6.95
N ARG A 33 13.88 -8.83 7.93
CA ARG A 33 13.85 -9.27 9.34
C ARG A 33 12.59 -10.05 9.70
N MET A 34 11.67 -10.24 8.75
CA MET A 34 10.45 -11.00 8.97
C MET A 34 10.67 -12.50 8.76
N ASP A 35 9.93 -13.31 9.52
CA ASP A 35 10.00 -14.76 9.43
C ASP A 35 8.59 -15.41 9.46
N PRO A 36 8.07 -15.91 8.32
CA PRO A 36 8.73 -15.90 7.01
C PRO A 36 8.77 -14.49 6.39
N VAL A 37 9.64 -14.31 5.40
CA VAL A 37 9.64 -13.11 4.55
C VAL A 37 8.33 -13.08 3.76
N PRO A 38 7.63 -11.93 3.67
CA PRO A 38 6.42 -11.82 2.85
C PRO A 38 6.67 -12.09 1.37
N ASP A 39 5.67 -12.67 0.69
CA ASP A 39 5.67 -12.84 -0.77
C ASP A 39 5.08 -11.58 -1.42
N HIS A 40 5.89 -10.85 -2.19
CA HIS A 40 5.48 -9.65 -2.92
C HIS A 40 5.25 -9.92 -4.40
N GLY A 41 5.36 -11.17 -4.83
CA GLY A 41 5.20 -11.56 -6.23
C GLY A 41 6.52 -11.56 -7.00
N GLU A 42 7.67 -11.46 -6.33
CA GLU A 42 9.02 -11.50 -6.91
C GLU A 42 9.20 -12.65 -7.90
N GLU A 43 8.54 -13.79 -7.70
CA GLU A 43 8.66 -14.94 -8.62
C GLU A 43 7.35 -15.34 -9.30
N THR A 44 6.21 -14.79 -8.84
CA THR A 44 4.89 -15.30 -9.24
C THR A 44 4.07 -14.33 -10.09
N TRP A 45 4.37 -13.03 -10.04
CA TRP A 45 3.66 -12.07 -10.87
C TRP A 45 4.19 -12.10 -12.31
N THR A 46 3.31 -12.36 -13.29
CA THR A 46 3.64 -12.30 -14.72
C THR A 46 2.92 -11.11 -15.35
N GLY A 47 3.70 -10.18 -15.93
CA GLY A 47 3.15 -9.00 -16.59
C GLY A 47 2.61 -9.28 -17.99
N HIS A 48 1.65 -8.46 -18.43
CA HIS A 48 0.97 -8.58 -19.72
C HIS A 48 0.93 -7.25 -20.49
N GLY A 49 1.79 -6.29 -20.13
CA GLY A 49 1.90 -4.99 -20.79
C GLY A 49 0.72 -4.06 -20.55
N ARG A 50 0.01 -4.21 -19.42
CA ARG A 50 -1.19 -3.41 -19.10
C ARG A 50 -0.88 -1.95 -18.77
N LEU A 51 0.35 -1.66 -18.36
CA LEU A 51 0.82 -0.33 -17.93
C LEU A 51 2.03 0.15 -18.76
N ALA A 52 2.17 -0.36 -19.98
CA ALA A 52 3.32 -0.10 -20.83
C ALA A 52 3.57 1.40 -21.04
N GLY A 53 4.76 1.85 -20.65
CA GLY A 53 5.22 3.23 -20.81
C GLY A 53 4.70 4.22 -19.76
N LEU A 54 3.86 3.79 -18.81
CA LEU A 54 3.34 4.66 -17.75
C LEU A 54 4.40 4.93 -16.68
N LYS A 55 4.24 6.05 -15.97
CA LYS A 55 5.13 6.50 -14.89
C LYS A 55 4.38 6.49 -13.56
N ALA A 56 4.88 5.75 -12.56
CA ALA A 56 4.19 5.56 -11.30
C ALA A 56 5.00 6.05 -10.09
N LEU A 57 4.39 6.81 -9.19
CA LEU A 57 4.92 7.07 -7.84
C LEU A 57 4.17 6.21 -6.83
N VAL A 58 4.88 5.39 -6.08
CA VAL A 58 4.33 4.56 -4.99
C VAL A 58 4.95 4.98 -3.66
N THR A 59 4.12 5.51 -2.75
CA THR A 59 4.57 5.81 -1.39
C THR A 59 4.54 4.56 -0.50
N GLY A 60 5.56 4.40 0.36
CA GLY A 60 5.81 3.12 1.06
C GLY A 60 6.06 1.99 0.06
N GLY A 61 6.80 2.30 -1.02
CA GLY A 61 7.08 1.37 -2.12
C GLY A 61 8.24 0.40 -1.82
N ASP A 62 8.95 0.60 -0.72
CA ASP A 62 10.08 -0.23 -0.27
C ASP A 62 9.67 -1.64 0.14
N SER A 63 8.50 -1.81 0.77
CA SER A 63 8.10 -3.05 1.42
C SER A 63 6.59 -3.33 1.32
N GLY A 64 6.18 -4.52 1.75
CA GLY A 64 4.77 -4.90 1.90
C GLY A 64 3.94 -4.67 0.62
N ILE A 65 2.74 -4.11 0.78
CA ILE A 65 1.81 -3.92 -0.35
C ILE A 65 2.42 -3.02 -1.42
N GLY A 66 3.09 -1.93 -1.03
CA GLY A 66 3.71 -1.00 -1.97
C GLY A 66 4.79 -1.65 -2.82
N ARG A 67 5.65 -2.50 -2.23
CA ARG A 67 6.62 -3.31 -2.98
C ARG A 67 5.93 -4.22 -4.00
N ALA A 68 4.90 -4.95 -3.59
CA ALA A 68 4.18 -5.86 -4.50
C ALA A 68 3.56 -5.11 -5.69
N VAL A 69 3.01 -3.92 -5.43
CA VAL A 69 2.48 -3.03 -6.46
C VAL A 69 3.58 -2.52 -7.38
N ALA A 70 4.71 -2.10 -6.84
CA ALA A 70 5.85 -1.61 -7.62
C ALA A 70 6.42 -2.68 -8.56
N ILE A 71 6.62 -3.91 -8.05
CA ILE A 71 7.06 -5.06 -8.86
C ILE A 71 6.05 -5.36 -9.96
N ALA A 72 4.75 -5.39 -9.62
CA ALA A 72 3.71 -5.67 -10.60
C ALA A 72 3.63 -4.57 -11.67
N TYR A 73 3.74 -3.30 -11.30
CA TYR A 73 3.74 -2.18 -12.24
C TYR A 73 4.92 -2.24 -13.20
N ALA A 74 6.12 -2.52 -12.70
CA ALA A 74 7.30 -2.70 -13.53
C ALA A 74 7.12 -3.84 -14.54
N ARG A 75 6.62 -4.99 -14.10
CA ARG A 75 6.32 -6.13 -14.98
C ARG A 75 5.24 -5.85 -16.00
N GLU A 76 4.29 -4.98 -15.66
CA GLU A 76 3.25 -4.51 -16.60
C GLU A 76 3.75 -3.40 -17.54
N GLY A 77 5.00 -2.97 -17.40
CA GLY A 77 5.71 -2.09 -18.32
C GLY A 77 5.83 -0.63 -17.88
N ALA A 78 5.54 -0.31 -16.63
CA ALA A 78 5.66 1.04 -16.08
C ALA A 78 7.05 1.31 -15.47
N ASP A 79 7.53 2.55 -15.56
CA ASP A 79 8.65 3.01 -14.72
C ASP A 79 8.13 3.45 -13.36
N VAL A 80 8.89 3.22 -12.28
CA VAL A 80 8.39 3.34 -10.91
C VAL A 80 9.34 4.12 -10.01
N ALA A 81 8.81 5.16 -9.36
CA ALA A 81 9.43 5.87 -8.26
C ALA A 81 8.90 5.34 -6.92
N LEU A 82 9.79 5.15 -5.96
CA LEU A 82 9.52 4.61 -4.63
C LEU A 82 9.81 5.67 -3.58
N ASN A 83 8.79 6.10 -2.85
CA ASN A 83 8.98 6.83 -1.60
C ASN A 83 8.96 5.86 -0.41
N TYR A 84 9.80 6.13 0.57
CA TYR A 84 10.01 5.34 1.79
C TYR A 84 10.77 6.18 2.82
N LEU A 85 10.88 5.75 4.08
CA LEU A 85 11.72 6.42 5.08
C LEU A 85 13.19 6.04 4.90
N PRO A 86 14.17 6.92 5.16
CA PRO A 86 15.60 6.62 4.96
C PRO A 86 16.09 5.34 5.66
N GLU A 87 15.50 4.96 6.79
CA GLU A 87 15.82 3.74 7.53
C GLU A 87 15.46 2.44 6.78
N GLU A 88 14.57 2.52 5.78
CA GLU A 88 14.07 1.42 4.95
C GLU A 88 14.88 1.24 3.64
N GLU A 89 15.97 1.99 3.47
CA GLU A 89 16.85 1.96 2.28
C GLU A 89 17.23 0.54 1.81
N PRO A 90 17.54 -0.44 2.68
CA PRO A 90 17.83 -1.81 2.22
C PRO A 90 16.64 -2.48 1.49
N ASP A 91 15.42 -2.28 1.98
CA ASP A 91 14.20 -2.83 1.37
C ASP A 91 13.88 -2.10 0.07
N ALA A 92 14.06 -0.77 0.04
CA ALA A 92 13.85 0.05 -1.14
C ALA A 92 14.79 -0.32 -2.30
N ARG A 93 16.07 -0.54 -2.00
CA ARG A 93 17.07 -1.00 -3.00
C ARG A 93 16.74 -2.38 -3.55
N ASP A 94 16.26 -3.27 -2.70
CA ASP A 94 15.85 -4.59 -3.17
C ASP A 94 14.59 -4.52 -4.04
N THR A 95 13.63 -3.63 -3.75
CA THR A 95 12.49 -3.37 -4.67
C THR A 95 12.97 -2.77 -5.99
N ALA A 96 13.88 -1.79 -5.95
CA ALA A 96 14.45 -1.18 -7.16
C ALA A 96 15.11 -2.23 -8.05
N ARG A 97 15.88 -3.17 -7.48
CA ARG A 97 16.47 -4.29 -8.21
C ARG A 97 15.42 -5.10 -8.98
N TRP A 98 14.27 -5.43 -8.37
CA TRP A 98 13.21 -6.17 -9.05
C TRP A 98 12.52 -5.37 -10.16
N ILE A 99 12.44 -4.04 -10.03
CA ILE A 99 11.94 -3.14 -11.09
C ILE A 99 12.92 -3.12 -12.27
N GLU A 100 14.22 -3.00 -11.98
CA GLU A 100 15.30 -2.99 -12.97
C GLU A 100 15.42 -4.35 -13.69
N GLU A 101 15.27 -5.46 -12.97
CA GLU A 101 15.21 -6.82 -13.55
C GLU A 101 14.01 -6.99 -14.50
N ALA A 102 12.92 -6.24 -14.31
CA ALA A 102 11.80 -6.17 -15.26
C ALA A 102 12.07 -5.23 -16.46
N GLY A 103 13.27 -4.63 -16.55
CA GLY A 103 13.69 -3.75 -17.63
C GLY A 103 13.11 -2.34 -17.56
N ARG A 104 12.67 -1.91 -16.37
CA ARG A 104 12.05 -0.59 -16.14
C ARG A 104 12.93 0.29 -15.25
N ALA A 105 12.71 1.60 -15.31
CA ALA A 105 13.44 2.53 -14.45
C ALA A 105 12.90 2.50 -13.01
N ALA A 106 13.81 2.45 -12.04
CA ALA A 106 13.52 2.59 -10.62
C ALA A 106 14.10 3.91 -10.11
N VAL A 107 13.27 4.74 -9.47
CA VAL A 107 13.70 6.02 -8.87
C VAL A 107 13.47 5.95 -7.36
N LEU A 108 14.52 6.14 -6.57
CA LEU A 108 14.43 6.11 -5.12
C LEU A 108 14.28 7.54 -4.57
N VAL A 109 13.19 7.81 -3.86
CA VAL A 109 12.85 9.14 -3.30
C VAL A 109 12.57 9.05 -1.79
N PRO A 110 13.60 8.84 -0.96
CA PRO A 110 13.44 8.74 0.49
C PRO A 110 12.96 10.07 1.07
N GLY A 111 12.03 10.01 2.02
CA GLY A 111 11.51 11.19 2.71
C GLY A 111 10.27 10.92 3.55
N ASP A 112 10.06 11.77 4.56
CA ASP A 112 8.98 11.63 5.52
C ASP A 112 7.73 12.42 5.10
N LEU A 113 6.65 11.70 4.80
CA LEU A 113 5.37 12.30 4.38
C LEU A 113 4.65 13.08 5.47
N ARG A 114 5.16 13.08 6.70
CA ARG A 114 4.64 13.94 7.76
C ARG A 114 5.04 15.40 7.56
N GLU A 115 6.01 15.69 6.70
CA GLU A 115 6.45 17.05 6.41
C GLU A 115 5.96 17.53 5.03
N GLU A 116 5.16 18.59 5.00
CA GLU A 116 4.52 19.11 3.78
C GLU A 116 5.54 19.46 2.69
N ASP A 117 6.64 20.13 3.05
CA ASP A 117 7.71 20.46 2.11
C ASP A 117 8.41 19.21 1.56
N ALA A 118 8.50 18.13 2.34
CA ALA A 118 9.07 16.87 1.87
C ALA A 118 8.15 16.20 0.85
N CYS A 119 6.83 16.23 1.04
CA CYS A 119 5.86 15.72 0.07
C CYS A 119 6.02 16.39 -1.30
N GLY A 120 6.21 17.70 -1.34
CA GLY A 120 6.48 18.44 -2.58
C GLY A 120 7.75 17.95 -3.29
N ARG A 121 8.87 17.91 -2.55
CA ARG A 121 10.17 17.43 -3.09
C ARG A 121 10.13 15.98 -3.58
N ILE A 122 9.39 15.11 -2.90
CA ILE A 122 9.22 13.70 -3.29
C ILE A 122 8.54 13.61 -4.65
N VAL A 123 7.46 14.37 -4.87
CA VAL A 123 6.76 14.39 -6.16
C VAL A 123 7.64 14.97 -7.25
N GLU A 124 8.32 16.09 -7.00
CA GLU A 124 9.24 16.72 -7.96
C GLU A 124 10.35 15.75 -8.37
N ALA A 125 11.02 15.11 -7.41
CA ALA A 125 12.08 14.14 -7.69
C ALA A 125 11.57 12.90 -8.44
N ALA A 126 10.34 12.44 -8.16
CA ALA A 126 9.73 11.35 -8.90
C ALA A 126 9.43 11.74 -10.35
N VAL A 127 8.85 12.93 -10.58
CA VAL A 127 8.56 13.45 -11.92
C VAL A 127 9.84 13.65 -12.71
N GLU A 128 10.88 14.25 -12.12
CA GLU A 128 12.18 14.45 -12.76
C GLU A 128 12.85 13.12 -13.11
N GLY A 129 12.90 12.18 -12.16
CA GLY A 129 13.55 10.88 -12.36
C GLY A 129 12.83 9.97 -13.37
N LEU A 130 11.51 10.13 -13.53
CA LEU A 130 10.70 9.31 -14.44
C LEU A 130 10.41 9.99 -15.78
N ASP A 131 10.65 11.31 -15.89
CA ASP A 131 10.21 12.16 -17.00
C ASP A 131 8.68 12.17 -17.16
N GLY A 132 7.97 12.37 -16.04
CA GLY A 132 6.50 12.46 -15.99
C GLY A 132 5.87 11.63 -14.87
N LEU A 133 4.53 11.72 -14.78
CA LEU A 133 3.73 10.99 -13.81
C LEU A 133 2.36 10.66 -14.39
N ASN A 134 1.93 9.40 -14.28
CA ASN A 134 0.61 8.94 -14.72
C ASN A 134 -0.19 8.25 -13.61
N ILE A 135 0.52 7.64 -12.65
CA ILE A 135 -0.09 6.85 -11.58
C ILE A 135 0.48 7.33 -10.25
N LEU A 136 -0.39 7.79 -9.35
CA LEU A 136 -0.03 8.03 -7.96
C LEU A 136 -0.66 6.95 -7.08
N VAL A 137 0.17 6.23 -6.32
CA VAL A 137 -0.30 5.29 -5.28
C VAL A 137 0.07 5.85 -3.90
N ASN A 138 -0.93 6.33 -3.18
CA ASN A 138 -0.79 6.70 -1.77
C ASN A 138 -0.95 5.43 -0.91
N ASN A 139 0.16 4.76 -0.63
CA ASN A 139 0.17 3.49 0.12
C ASN A 139 0.82 3.59 1.50
N ALA A 140 1.80 4.50 1.69
CA ALA A 140 2.44 4.72 2.98
C ALA A 140 1.41 4.91 4.10
N GLY A 141 1.66 4.25 5.24
CA GLY A 141 0.72 4.29 6.36
C GLY A 141 1.34 3.88 7.67
N TYR A 142 0.77 4.39 8.75
CA TYR A 142 1.17 4.12 10.12
C TYR A 142 -0.05 3.77 10.96
N HIS A 143 0.12 2.80 11.87
CA HIS A 143 -0.76 2.59 13.01
C HIS A 143 0.08 2.24 14.23
N TRP A 144 -0.49 2.36 15.42
CA TRP A 144 0.10 1.86 16.65
C TRP A 144 -0.94 1.06 17.43
N ALA A 145 -0.63 -0.20 17.72
CA ALA A 145 -1.53 -1.13 18.38
C ALA A 145 -0.86 -1.89 19.53
N ARG A 146 0.21 -1.32 20.10
CA ARG A 146 0.86 -1.78 21.33
C ARG A 146 0.44 -0.90 22.51
N GLY A 147 0.40 -1.50 23.69
CA GLY A 147 0.01 -0.82 24.93
C GLY A 147 -1.49 -0.92 25.25
N GLU A 148 -1.97 -0.01 26.08
CA GLU A 148 -3.35 -0.02 26.57
C GLU A 148 -4.34 0.26 25.42
N ALA A 149 -5.35 -0.62 25.29
CA ALA A 149 -6.35 -0.51 24.25
C ALA A 149 -7.35 0.63 24.50
N GLY A 150 -7.97 1.11 23.42
CA GLY A 150 -9.03 2.10 23.48
C GLY A 150 -8.53 3.54 23.69
N LEU A 151 -9.48 4.47 23.72
CA LEU A 151 -9.19 5.91 23.71
C LEU A 151 -8.37 6.38 24.93
N LYS A 152 -8.47 5.71 26.07
CA LYS A 152 -7.68 6.05 27.27
C LYS A 152 -6.19 5.80 27.11
N GLY A 153 -5.83 4.74 26.36
CA GLY A 153 -4.44 4.39 26.08
C GLY A 153 -3.84 5.12 24.88
N LEU A 154 -4.66 5.85 24.11
CA LEU A 154 -4.22 6.57 22.93
C LEU A 154 -3.33 7.77 23.32
N ARG A 155 -2.04 7.66 23.01
CA ARG A 155 -1.08 8.77 23.19
C ARG A 155 -1.29 9.80 22.08
N THR A 156 -1.23 11.09 22.43
CA THR A 156 -1.29 12.19 21.46
C THR A 156 -0.28 12.03 20.34
N ALA A 157 0.95 11.59 20.65
CA ALA A 157 1.99 11.39 19.65
C ALA A 157 1.66 10.29 18.61
N ASP A 158 0.94 9.23 19.00
CA ASP A 158 0.51 8.19 18.06
C ASP A 158 -0.62 8.69 17.17
N LEU A 159 -1.60 9.38 17.77
CA LEU A 159 -2.69 10.03 17.04
C LEU A 159 -2.16 11.02 16.00
N GLU A 160 -1.27 11.93 16.41
CA GLU A 160 -0.67 12.91 15.52
C GLU A 160 0.14 12.25 14.42
N ARG A 161 0.93 11.21 14.73
CA ARG A 161 1.69 10.46 13.74
C ARG A 161 0.76 9.77 12.73
N ALA A 162 -0.29 9.10 13.18
CA ALA A 162 -1.26 8.45 12.31
C ALA A 162 -1.96 9.45 11.39
N VAL A 163 -2.43 10.58 11.92
CA VAL A 163 -3.10 11.63 11.12
C VAL A 163 -2.15 12.28 10.13
N ARG A 164 -0.93 12.67 10.55
CA ARG A 164 0.05 13.29 9.67
C ARG A 164 0.50 12.34 8.55
N THR A 165 0.82 11.09 8.87
CA THR A 165 1.26 10.12 7.85
C THR A 165 0.11 9.73 6.91
N ASN A 166 -1.04 9.33 7.45
CA ASN A 166 -2.07 8.65 6.65
C ASN A 166 -2.98 9.64 5.90
N LEU A 167 -3.26 10.80 6.50
CA LEU A 167 -4.21 11.77 5.94
C LEU A 167 -3.49 12.98 5.35
N TYR A 168 -2.69 13.70 6.14
CA TYR A 168 -2.02 14.90 5.64
C TYR A 168 -1.01 14.56 4.54
N GLY A 169 -0.15 13.56 4.77
CA GLY A 169 0.80 13.06 3.78
C GLY A 169 0.12 12.71 2.45
N THR A 170 -0.96 11.92 2.51
CA THR A 170 -1.77 11.58 1.32
C THR A 170 -2.29 12.82 0.59
N LEU A 171 -2.86 13.79 1.31
CA LEU A 171 -3.39 15.02 0.71
C LEU A 171 -2.30 15.91 0.12
N TRP A 172 -1.16 16.07 0.82
CA TRP A 172 -0.05 16.89 0.36
C TRP A 172 0.65 16.29 -0.86
N VAL A 173 0.93 14.99 -0.87
CA VAL A 173 1.49 14.28 -2.04
C VAL A 173 0.52 14.38 -3.21
N THR A 174 -0.77 14.12 -2.97
CA THR A 174 -1.79 14.23 -4.03
C THR A 174 -1.83 15.64 -4.61
N ARG A 175 -1.92 16.67 -3.76
CA ARG A 175 -1.95 18.07 -4.19
C ARG A 175 -0.70 18.46 -5.00
N ALA A 176 0.48 18.03 -4.57
CA ALA A 176 1.72 18.27 -5.31
C ALA A 176 1.72 17.55 -6.67
N ALA A 177 1.13 16.35 -6.77
CA ALA A 177 1.05 15.59 -8.00
C ALA A 177 0.04 16.14 -9.03
N LEU A 178 -0.99 16.89 -8.62
CA LEU A 178 -2.05 17.34 -9.53
C LEU A 178 -1.54 18.17 -10.71
N GLY A 179 -0.45 18.93 -10.55
CA GLY A 179 0.15 19.69 -11.66
C GLY A 179 0.81 18.83 -12.74
N HIS A 180 0.99 17.53 -12.48
CA HIS A 180 1.68 16.58 -13.35
C HIS A 180 0.76 15.48 -13.89
N LEU A 181 -0.47 15.39 -13.39
CA LEU A 181 -1.48 14.43 -13.83
C LEU A 181 -2.45 15.09 -14.82
N GLY A 182 -2.98 14.29 -15.74
CA GLY A 182 -3.97 14.73 -16.72
C GLY A 182 -4.93 13.63 -17.15
N ARG A 183 -5.58 13.85 -18.29
CA ARG A 183 -6.58 12.91 -18.82
C ARG A 183 -5.99 11.51 -19.02
N GLY A 184 -6.64 10.52 -18.41
CA GLY A 184 -6.25 9.11 -18.50
C GLY A 184 -5.41 8.63 -17.31
N ASP A 185 -4.86 9.56 -16.53
CA ASP A 185 -4.08 9.27 -15.34
C ASP A 185 -4.97 8.90 -14.15
N CYS A 186 -4.35 8.40 -13.08
CA CYS A 186 -5.09 7.98 -11.91
C CYS A 186 -4.35 8.12 -10.58
N ILE A 187 -5.16 8.15 -9.52
CA ILE A 187 -4.73 8.13 -8.13
C ILE A 187 -5.37 6.91 -7.45
N ILE A 188 -4.58 6.15 -6.70
CA ILE A 188 -5.04 4.99 -5.94
C ILE A 188 -4.62 5.15 -4.48
N ASN A 189 -5.59 5.20 -3.58
CA ASN A 189 -5.35 5.32 -2.14
C ASN A 189 -5.45 3.96 -1.45
N THR A 190 -4.53 3.67 -0.54
CA THR A 190 -4.61 2.46 0.29
C THR A 190 -5.39 2.78 1.55
N THR A 191 -6.65 2.33 1.58
CA THR A 191 -7.49 2.39 2.78
C THR A 191 -7.26 1.14 3.65
N SER A 192 -8.28 0.62 4.34
CA SER A 192 -8.22 -0.63 5.11
C SER A 192 -9.62 -1.14 5.41
N LEU A 193 -9.73 -2.44 5.67
CA LEU A 193 -10.89 -3.04 6.34
C LEU A 193 -11.24 -2.30 7.65
N GLN A 194 -10.26 -1.71 8.34
CA GLN A 194 -10.50 -0.91 9.56
C GLN A 194 -11.42 0.31 9.35
N ALA A 195 -11.60 0.78 8.11
CA ALA A 195 -12.59 1.83 7.80
C ALA A 195 -14.04 1.35 7.93
N TYR A 196 -14.27 0.02 7.86
CA TYR A 196 -15.59 -0.62 7.88
C TYR A 196 -15.80 -1.43 9.17
N GLN A 197 -14.75 -2.13 9.61
CA GLN A 197 -14.72 -2.95 10.81
C GLN A 197 -13.61 -2.46 11.75
N PRO A 198 -13.82 -1.32 12.44
CA PRO A 198 -12.81 -0.74 13.31
C PRO A 198 -12.58 -1.62 14.55
N SER A 199 -11.31 -1.79 14.91
CA SER A 199 -10.91 -2.44 16.15
C SER A 199 -10.76 -1.43 17.29
N VAL A 200 -11.04 -1.86 18.52
CA VAL A 200 -10.95 -1.02 19.72
C VAL A 200 -9.54 -0.46 19.96
N THR A 201 -8.50 -1.14 19.48
CA THR A 201 -7.09 -0.77 19.68
C THR A 201 -6.57 0.26 18.68
N MET A 202 -7.31 0.62 17.64
CA MET A 202 -6.79 1.41 16.51
C MET A 202 -7.79 2.48 16.03
N VAL A 203 -8.39 3.23 16.96
CA VAL A 203 -9.43 4.23 16.66
C VAL A 203 -8.93 5.36 15.74
N ASP A 204 -7.72 5.84 15.97
CA ASP A 204 -7.04 6.87 15.18
C ASP A 204 -6.76 6.37 13.75
N TYR A 205 -6.16 5.20 13.61
CA TYR A 205 -5.90 4.57 12.32
C TYR A 205 -7.20 4.32 11.56
N ALA A 206 -8.20 3.70 12.18
CA ALA A 206 -9.51 3.46 11.57
C ALA A 206 -10.16 4.76 11.08
N ALA A 207 -10.10 5.83 11.89
CA ALA A 207 -10.59 7.15 11.49
C ALA A 207 -9.85 7.69 10.26
N THR A 208 -8.51 7.57 10.21
CA THR A 208 -7.75 8.00 9.01
C THR A 208 -8.13 7.20 7.77
N LYS A 209 -8.36 5.89 7.88
CA LYS A 209 -8.75 5.05 6.74
C LYS A 209 -10.19 5.31 6.28
N ALA A 210 -11.11 5.58 7.20
CA ALA A 210 -12.45 6.06 6.87
C ALA A 210 -12.42 7.43 6.19
N ALA A 211 -11.56 8.35 6.64
CA ALA A 211 -11.35 9.63 5.97
C ALA A 211 -10.83 9.43 4.53
N LEU A 212 -9.90 8.50 4.30
CA LEU A 212 -9.41 8.20 2.95
C LEU A 212 -10.49 7.63 2.02
N ASN A 213 -11.47 6.87 2.52
CA ASN A 213 -12.62 6.46 1.71
C ASN A 213 -13.39 7.69 1.20
N ASN A 214 -13.64 8.65 2.09
CA ASN A 214 -14.37 9.86 1.73
C ASN A 214 -13.56 10.79 0.81
N VAL A 215 -12.26 10.98 1.09
CA VAL A 215 -11.33 11.73 0.23
C VAL A 215 -11.29 11.13 -1.18
N THR A 216 -11.27 9.81 -1.29
CA THR A 216 -11.29 9.11 -2.60
C THR A 216 -12.55 9.44 -3.38
N ALA A 217 -13.73 9.35 -2.77
CA ALA A 217 -14.99 9.68 -3.44
C ALA A 217 -15.08 11.17 -3.80
N ASN A 218 -14.58 12.05 -2.94
CA ASN A 218 -14.58 13.49 -3.18
C ASN A 218 -13.65 13.87 -4.36
N LEU A 219 -12.40 13.41 -4.34
CA LEU A 219 -11.44 13.66 -5.42
C LEU A 219 -11.86 13.01 -6.74
N ALA A 220 -12.53 11.87 -6.71
CA ALA A 220 -13.08 11.25 -7.92
C ALA A 220 -14.14 12.14 -8.59
N ALA A 221 -14.97 12.82 -7.80
CA ALA A 221 -15.95 13.77 -8.31
C ALA A 221 -15.30 15.08 -8.79
N GLU A 222 -14.28 15.56 -8.07
CA GLU A 222 -13.54 16.78 -8.41
C GLU A 222 -12.74 16.63 -9.71
N LEU A 223 -11.94 15.56 -9.83
CA LEU A 223 -10.97 15.39 -10.91
C LEU A 223 -11.52 14.60 -12.12
N GLY A 224 -12.71 13.99 -11.97
CA GLY A 224 -13.40 13.26 -13.04
C GLY A 224 -13.61 14.09 -14.32
N PRO A 225 -14.05 15.37 -14.25
CA PRO A 225 -14.14 16.25 -15.43
C PRO A 225 -12.79 16.45 -16.17
N GLU A 226 -11.67 16.39 -15.46
CA GLU A 226 -10.32 16.47 -16.03
C GLU A 226 -9.86 15.14 -16.64
N GLY A 227 -10.61 14.07 -16.40
CA GLY A 227 -10.33 12.72 -16.89
C GLY A 227 -9.34 11.95 -16.02
N ILE A 228 -9.13 12.38 -14.76
CA ILE A 228 -8.30 11.69 -13.78
C ILE A 228 -9.22 10.81 -12.92
N ARG A 229 -8.88 9.52 -12.78
CA ARG A 229 -9.65 8.58 -11.95
C ARG A 229 -9.06 8.50 -10.56
N VAL A 230 -9.91 8.44 -9.53
CA VAL A 230 -9.45 8.28 -8.13
C VAL A 230 -10.17 7.10 -7.50
N ASN A 231 -9.44 6.10 -7.06
CA ASN A 231 -10.00 4.91 -6.42
C ASN A 231 -9.22 4.54 -5.16
N ALA A 232 -9.72 3.58 -4.41
CA ALA A 232 -9.02 3.03 -3.26
C ALA A 232 -9.02 1.50 -3.26
N VAL A 233 -8.01 0.93 -2.60
CA VAL A 233 -7.95 -0.49 -2.26
C VAL A 233 -8.06 -0.61 -0.75
N ALA A 234 -8.92 -1.50 -0.25
CA ALA A 234 -9.12 -1.82 1.16
C ALA A 234 -8.55 -3.20 1.49
N PRO A 235 -7.29 -3.30 1.97
CA PRO A 235 -6.74 -4.56 2.41
C PRO A 235 -7.40 -5.05 3.71
N GLY A 236 -7.55 -6.36 3.82
CA GLY A 236 -7.76 -7.05 5.10
C GLY A 236 -6.44 -7.23 5.87
N PRO A 237 -6.30 -8.31 6.66
CA PRO A 237 -5.02 -8.64 7.30
C PRO A 237 -4.02 -9.13 6.24
N VAL A 238 -2.91 -8.40 6.11
CA VAL A 238 -1.82 -8.72 5.16
C VAL A 238 -0.50 -8.78 5.91
N TRP A 239 0.34 -9.76 5.57
CA TRP A 239 1.66 -9.97 6.15
C TRP A 239 2.64 -8.92 5.62
N THR A 240 2.97 -7.91 6.44
CA THR A 240 3.87 -6.80 6.09
C THR A 240 4.71 -6.38 7.30
N PRO A 241 5.85 -5.68 7.12
CA PRO A 241 6.71 -5.24 8.23
C PRO A 241 5.99 -4.36 9.25
N LEU A 242 4.97 -3.62 8.80
CA LEU A 242 4.13 -2.78 9.66
C LEU A 242 3.50 -3.58 10.82
N GLN A 243 3.12 -4.85 10.59
CA GLN A 243 2.43 -5.65 11.61
C GLN A 243 3.33 -5.95 12.82
N PRO A 244 4.48 -6.64 12.69
CA PRO A 244 5.38 -6.88 13.82
C PRO A 244 6.03 -5.61 14.33
N ALA A 245 6.08 -4.52 13.56
CA ALA A 245 6.60 -3.23 14.01
C ALA A 245 5.65 -2.46 14.94
N THR A 246 4.35 -2.76 14.92
CA THR A 246 3.33 -1.91 15.60
C THR A 246 2.30 -2.70 16.41
N LYS A 247 2.38 -4.04 16.43
CA LYS A 247 1.58 -4.94 17.25
C LYS A 247 2.46 -5.75 18.20
N GLU A 248 1.85 -6.31 19.25
CA GLU A 248 2.49 -7.29 20.12
C GLU A 248 2.62 -8.65 19.43
N PRO A 249 3.67 -9.45 19.71
CA PRO A 249 3.92 -10.74 19.06
C PRO A 249 2.72 -11.70 19.06
N GLU A 250 1.96 -11.75 20.16
CA GLU A 250 0.78 -12.62 20.29
C GLU A 250 -0.38 -12.16 19.41
N ALA A 251 -0.49 -10.86 19.17
CA ALA A 251 -1.49 -10.31 18.24
C ALA A 251 -1.07 -10.60 16.79
N VAL A 252 0.22 -10.44 16.47
CA VAL A 252 0.81 -10.79 15.16
C VAL A 252 0.52 -12.25 14.81
N ALA A 253 0.74 -13.16 15.76
CA ALA A 253 0.55 -14.59 15.53
C ALA A 253 -0.91 -14.99 15.20
N LYS A 254 -1.87 -14.20 15.67
CA LYS A 254 -3.31 -14.45 15.50
C LYS A 254 -3.91 -13.85 14.23
N MET A 255 -3.17 -13.02 13.50
CA MET A 255 -3.69 -12.31 12.34
C MET A 255 -4.15 -13.28 11.24
N GLY A 256 -5.30 -12.98 10.62
CA GLY A 256 -5.79 -13.66 9.42
C GLY A 256 -6.56 -14.96 9.66
N ARG A 257 -6.46 -15.55 10.86
CA ARG A 257 -7.14 -16.80 11.23
C ARG A 257 -8.67 -16.71 11.20
N ASP A 258 -9.18 -15.52 11.43
CA ASP A 258 -10.60 -15.18 11.49
C ASP A 258 -11.19 -14.76 10.12
N THR A 259 -10.36 -14.70 9.08
CA THR A 259 -10.84 -14.45 7.72
C THR A 259 -11.60 -15.69 7.20
N PRO A 260 -12.62 -15.52 6.35
CA PRO A 260 -13.28 -16.66 5.69
C PRO A 260 -12.34 -17.56 4.87
N LEU A 261 -11.24 -17.04 4.33
CA LEU A 261 -10.20 -17.84 3.67
C LEU A 261 -9.23 -18.52 4.66
N GLY A 262 -9.40 -18.30 5.97
CA GLY A 262 -8.69 -19.01 7.03
C GLY A 262 -7.20 -18.72 7.11
N ARG A 263 -6.71 -17.63 6.49
CA ARG A 263 -5.30 -17.24 6.52
C ARG A 263 -5.08 -15.74 6.36
N ILE A 264 -3.93 -15.28 6.81
CA ILE A 264 -3.43 -13.95 6.46
C ILE A 264 -3.11 -13.86 4.96
N GLY A 265 -3.39 -12.71 4.34
CA GLY A 265 -3.02 -12.43 2.96
C GLY A 265 -1.53 -12.12 2.81
N GLN A 266 -0.98 -12.37 1.63
CA GLN A 266 0.36 -11.92 1.24
C GLN A 266 0.28 -10.67 0.35
N PRO A 267 1.29 -9.77 0.39
CA PRO A 267 1.33 -8.59 -0.45
C PRO A 267 1.10 -8.85 -1.95
N ALA A 268 1.63 -9.96 -2.50
CA ALA A 268 1.44 -10.38 -3.88
C ALA A 268 -0.05 -10.44 -4.30
N GLU A 269 -0.94 -10.81 -3.38
CA GLU A 269 -2.37 -10.97 -3.63
C GLU A 269 -3.10 -9.64 -3.81
N LEU A 270 -2.47 -8.52 -3.43
CA LEU A 270 -3.03 -7.17 -3.54
C LEU A 270 -2.74 -6.58 -4.91
N ALA A 271 -1.60 -6.93 -5.53
CA ALA A 271 -1.10 -6.32 -6.76
C ALA A 271 -2.15 -6.30 -7.89
N GLY A 272 -2.95 -7.36 -8.03
CA GLY A 272 -4.01 -7.45 -9.02
C GLY A 272 -5.03 -6.31 -8.97
N ALA A 273 -5.43 -5.89 -7.78
CA ALA A 273 -6.35 -4.78 -7.58
C ALA A 273 -5.73 -3.45 -8.06
N TYR A 274 -4.47 -3.21 -7.72
CA TYR A 274 -3.76 -1.98 -8.11
C TYR A 274 -3.48 -1.92 -9.61
N VAL A 275 -3.11 -3.04 -10.25
CA VAL A 275 -2.91 -3.08 -11.71
C VAL A 275 -4.22 -2.82 -12.44
N PHE A 276 -5.31 -3.47 -12.01
CA PHE A 276 -6.63 -3.23 -12.58
C PHE A 276 -7.02 -1.75 -12.48
N LEU A 277 -6.92 -1.15 -11.29
CA LEU A 277 -7.31 0.24 -11.08
C LEU A 277 -6.40 1.23 -11.82
N ALA A 278 -5.12 0.91 -12.00
CA ALA A 278 -4.20 1.75 -12.77
C ALA A 278 -4.40 1.64 -14.29
N SER A 279 -4.87 0.49 -14.78
CA SER A 279 -5.01 0.20 -16.21
C SER A 279 -6.03 1.13 -16.87
N PRO A 280 -5.61 1.99 -17.82
CA PRO A 280 -6.54 2.86 -18.54
C PRO A 280 -7.48 2.07 -19.47
N ARG A 281 -7.14 0.83 -19.81
CA ARG A 281 -7.96 -0.06 -20.66
C ARG A 281 -9.03 -0.81 -19.88
N GLU A 282 -8.75 -1.17 -18.63
CA GLU A 282 -9.60 -2.05 -17.83
C GLU A 282 -10.48 -1.28 -16.85
N ALA A 283 -10.00 -0.15 -16.32
CA ALA A 283 -10.68 0.64 -15.29
C ALA A 283 -11.16 2.01 -15.77
N SER A 284 -11.32 2.23 -17.09
CA SER A 284 -11.71 3.52 -17.68
C SER A 284 -13.04 4.08 -17.15
N TYR A 285 -13.94 3.21 -16.68
CA TYR A 285 -15.22 3.57 -16.08
C TYR A 285 -15.29 3.30 -14.57
N VAL A 286 -14.13 3.17 -13.91
CA VAL A 286 -14.01 2.93 -12.46
C VAL A 286 -13.34 4.15 -11.83
N SER A 287 -14.14 4.95 -11.11
CA SER A 287 -13.70 6.09 -10.32
C SER A 287 -14.61 6.23 -9.09
N GLY A 288 -14.04 6.60 -7.95
CA GLY A 288 -14.72 6.74 -6.65
C GLY A 288 -14.99 5.43 -5.92
N THR A 289 -14.44 4.30 -6.38
CA THR A 289 -14.68 3.00 -5.74
C THR A 289 -13.67 2.67 -4.64
N VAL A 290 -14.08 1.80 -3.72
CA VAL A 290 -13.20 1.13 -2.77
C VAL A 290 -13.22 -0.37 -3.04
N LEU A 291 -12.12 -0.91 -3.54
CA LEU A 291 -11.98 -2.33 -3.87
C LEU A 291 -11.41 -3.12 -2.69
N GLY A 292 -12.20 -4.02 -2.11
CA GLY A 292 -11.77 -4.87 -1.00
C GLY A 292 -10.91 -6.06 -1.43
N VAL A 293 -9.80 -6.30 -0.74
CA VAL A 293 -8.98 -7.52 -0.84
C VAL A 293 -8.74 -8.04 0.58
N THR A 294 -9.69 -8.84 1.07
CA THR A 294 -9.90 -8.99 2.52
C THR A 294 -9.98 -10.44 3.01
N GLY A 295 -9.73 -11.42 2.14
CA GLY A 295 -9.92 -12.82 2.50
C GLY A 295 -11.37 -13.20 2.82
N GLY A 296 -12.34 -12.43 2.29
CA GLY A 296 -13.78 -12.68 2.43
C GLY A 296 -14.51 -11.78 3.44
N LEU A 297 -13.81 -10.87 4.12
CA LEU A 297 -14.45 -9.92 5.03
C LEU A 297 -15.10 -8.75 4.25
N PRO A 298 -16.34 -8.34 4.57
CA PRO A 298 -17.08 -7.34 3.79
C PRO A 298 -16.54 -5.90 3.95
N VAL A 299 -16.70 -5.10 2.90
CA VAL A 299 -16.31 -3.67 2.81
C VAL A 299 -17.48 -2.78 2.36
N PHE A 300 -18.66 -3.00 2.95
CA PHE A 300 -19.91 -2.31 2.66
C PHE A 300 -20.75 -2.10 3.92
#